data_AF-A0A952I285-F1
#
_entry.id   AF-A0A952I285-F1
#
_cell.length_a   1.000
_cell.length_b   1.000
_cell.length_c   1.000
_cell.angle_alpha   90.00
_cell.angle_beta   90.00
_cell.angle_gamma   90.00
#
_symmetry.space_group_name_H-M   'P 1'
#
loop_
_entity.id
_entity.type
_entity.pdbx_description
1 polymer ?
#
loop_
_entity_poly.entity_id
_entity_poly.type
_entity_poly.pdbx_seq_one_letter_code
_entity_poly.pdbx_strand_id
1 'polypeptide(L)'
;MKKLAIIILIITLPIIIFFQYKQYERFHPPVNYTYSINDSIDYHYHNQLLVSQYFEQAYKVEALARESWFNENIDVRFPDLENKKARTKAELYNQIIASAKYIEKILIYSKNLKDLGYSNTEIKIIEREGINPKKFKYQKYYLEKMIGSKKGDVHSGVWEVQKLLNEKGYQIPTDGIFNIRTDSAIRDFQVKNNLFPSGIAEKDVLDILID
;
A
#
# COMPACT_ATOMS: atom_id res chain seq x y z
N MET A 1 31.56 -66.32 5.03
CA MET A 1 30.49 -65.66 4.24
C MET A 1 29.65 -64.68 5.08
N LYS A 2 29.02 -65.09 6.19
CA LYS A 2 28.18 -64.19 7.03
C LYS A 2 28.91 -62.95 7.59
N LYS A 3 30.15 -63.10 8.10
CA LYS A 3 30.95 -61.97 8.64
C LYS A 3 31.29 -60.91 7.57
N LEU A 4 31.58 -61.35 6.34
CA LEU A 4 31.87 -60.46 5.22
C LEU A 4 30.62 -59.67 4.80
N ALA A 5 29.46 -60.33 4.76
CA ALA A 5 28.17 -59.68 4.49
C ALA A 5 27.80 -58.63 5.55
N ILE A 6 28.08 -58.91 6.83
CA ILE A 6 27.87 -57.96 7.94
C ILE A 6 28.77 -56.72 7.79
N ILE A 7 30.05 -56.90 7.44
CA ILE A 7 30.99 -55.78 7.22
C ILE A 7 30.53 -54.92 6.04
N ILE A 8 30.12 -55.54 4.94
CA ILE A 8 29.59 -54.83 3.76
C ILE A 8 28.34 -54.03 4.15
N LEU A 9 27.41 -54.63 4.90
CA LEU A 9 26.20 -53.96 5.38
C LEU A 9 26.52 -52.74 6.27
N ILE A 10 27.48 -52.87 7.19
CA ILE A 10 27.90 -51.78 8.08
C ILE A 10 28.47 -50.59 7.29
N ILE A 11 29.10 -50.84 6.14
CA ILE A 11 29.67 -49.79 5.29
C ILE A 11 28.60 -49.20 4.35
N THR A 12 27.75 -50.02 3.75
CA THR A 12 26.79 -49.56 2.73
C THR A 12 25.56 -48.89 3.32
N LEU A 13 25.09 -49.35 4.49
CA LEU A 13 23.87 -48.82 5.12
C LEU A 13 23.99 -47.32 5.47
N PRO A 14 25.07 -46.82 6.11
CA PRO A 14 25.24 -45.39 6.38
C PRO A 14 25.29 -44.55 5.10
N ILE A 15 25.88 -45.07 4.02
CA ILE A 15 25.95 -44.39 2.73
C ILE A 15 24.55 -44.22 2.13
N ILE A 16 23.74 -45.28 2.15
CA ILE A 16 22.34 -45.24 1.67
C ILE A 16 21.53 -44.25 2.50
N ILE A 17 21.64 -44.30 3.83
CA ILE A 17 20.95 -43.37 4.73
C ILE A 17 21.37 -41.93 4.45
N PHE A 18 22.66 -41.66 4.24
CA PHE A 18 23.16 -40.33 3.91
C PHE A 18 22.58 -39.80 2.60
N PHE A 19 22.56 -40.61 1.53
CA PHE A 19 21.98 -40.19 0.26
C PHE A 19 20.45 -40.02 0.33
N GLN A 20 19.74 -40.88 1.06
CA GLN A 20 18.31 -40.70 1.32
C GLN A 20 18.03 -39.43 2.11
N TYR A 21 18.82 -39.14 3.15
CA TYR A 21 18.70 -37.90 3.92
C TYR A 21 18.94 -36.68 3.02
N LYS A 22 20.00 -36.69 2.21
CA LYS A 22 20.30 -35.59 1.27
C LYS A 22 19.22 -35.42 0.21
N GLN A 23 18.64 -36.50 -0.28
CA GLN A 23 17.50 -36.44 -1.20
C GLN A 23 16.26 -35.88 -0.50
N TYR A 24 15.98 -36.30 0.73
CA TYR A 24 14.86 -35.79 1.52
C TYR A 24 14.99 -34.28 1.76
N GLU A 25 16.13 -33.82 2.27
CA GLU A 25 16.46 -32.41 2.53
C GLU A 25 16.25 -31.55 1.27
N ARG A 26 16.66 -32.06 0.09
CA ARG A 26 16.50 -31.37 -1.20
C ARG A 26 15.03 -31.08 -1.57
N PHE A 27 14.09 -31.93 -1.20
CA PHE A 27 12.65 -31.75 -1.48
C PHE A 27 11.85 -31.16 -0.31
N HIS A 28 12.48 -31.01 0.87
CA HIS A 28 11.86 -30.48 2.07
C HIS A 28 12.68 -29.28 2.57
N PRO A 29 12.49 -28.09 1.98
CA PRO A 29 13.23 -26.91 2.39
C PRO A 29 12.97 -26.58 3.86
N PRO A 30 13.96 -25.97 4.56
CA PRO A 30 13.89 -25.72 6.01
C PRO A 30 12.82 -24.69 6.37
N VAL A 31 12.37 -23.89 5.40
CA VAL A 31 11.39 -22.82 5.58
C VAL A 31 10.41 -22.76 4.42
N ASN A 32 9.19 -22.31 4.70
CA ASN A 32 8.22 -22.03 3.66
C ASN A 32 8.62 -20.74 2.91
N TYR A 33 8.87 -20.88 1.60
CA TYR A 33 9.22 -19.77 0.71
C TYR A 33 8.02 -19.10 0.04
N THR A 34 6.79 -19.55 0.32
CA THR A 34 5.58 -19.03 -0.30
C THR A 34 5.40 -17.54 -0.01
N TYR A 35 5.16 -16.76 -1.06
CA TYR A 35 4.80 -15.35 -0.93
C TYR A 35 3.28 -15.28 -0.76
N SER A 36 2.82 -14.87 0.42
CA SER A 36 1.39 -14.74 0.70
C SER A 36 0.83 -13.55 -0.07
N ILE A 37 -0.04 -13.82 -1.04
CA ILE A 37 -0.80 -12.80 -1.76
C ILE A 37 -1.87 -12.24 -0.81
N ASN A 38 -1.95 -10.92 -0.68
CA ASN A 38 -3.01 -10.27 0.07
C ASN A 38 -4.32 -10.21 -0.75
N ASP A 39 -5.42 -10.71 -0.20
CA ASP A 39 -6.75 -10.69 -0.84
C ASP A 39 -7.36 -9.28 -0.92
N SER A 40 -6.77 -8.30 -0.23
CA SER A 40 -7.24 -6.91 -0.16
C SER A 40 -6.68 -6.01 -1.26
N ILE A 41 -6.04 -6.58 -2.30
CA ILE A 41 -5.51 -5.81 -3.43
C ILE A 41 -6.59 -5.47 -4.45
N ASP A 42 -6.37 -4.40 -5.22
CA ASP A 42 -7.21 -4.06 -6.36
C ASP A 42 -6.80 -4.80 -7.65
N TYR A 43 -7.48 -5.91 -7.96
CA TYR A 43 -7.29 -6.65 -9.22
C TYR A 43 -7.65 -5.83 -10.47
N HIS A 44 -8.49 -4.80 -10.32
CA HIS A 44 -8.99 -3.97 -11.42
C HIS A 44 -8.32 -2.59 -11.43
N TYR A 45 -7.10 -2.49 -10.90
CA TYR A 45 -6.32 -1.26 -10.89
C TYR A 45 -6.15 -0.68 -12.30
N HIS A 46 -6.17 0.64 -12.44
CA HIS A 46 -6.16 1.31 -13.75
C HIS A 46 -4.94 0.96 -14.61
N ASN A 47 -3.83 0.59 -13.98
CA ASN A 47 -2.64 0.04 -14.66
C ASN A 47 -2.58 -1.49 -14.51
N GLN A 48 -3.20 -2.21 -15.44
CA GLN A 48 -3.21 -3.68 -15.46
C GLN A 48 -1.83 -4.32 -15.68
N LEU A 49 -0.88 -3.60 -16.27
CA LEU A 49 0.51 -4.08 -16.37
C LEU A 49 1.13 -4.19 -14.98
N LEU A 50 0.85 -3.24 -14.08
CA LEU A 50 1.36 -3.27 -12.71
C LEU A 50 0.77 -4.44 -11.91
N VAL A 51 -0.51 -4.74 -12.12
CA VAL A 51 -1.18 -5.92 -11.53
C VAL A 51 -0.49 -7.21 -12.00
N SER A 52 -0.24 -7.34 -13.30
CA SER A 52 0.50 -8.49 -13.86
C SER A 52 1.90 -8.60 -13.27
N GLN A 53 2.62 -7.47 -13.18
CA GLN A 53 3.96 -7.42 -12.59
C GLN A 53 3.95 -7.86 -11.12
N TYR A 54 2.93 -7.49 -10.33
CA TYR A 54 2.81 -7.95 -8.95
C TYR A 54 2.79 -9.48 -8.84
N PHE A 55 1.91 -10.14 -9.62
CA PHE A 55 1.82 -11.60 -9.62
C PHE A 55 3.10 -12.26 -10.16
N GLU A 56 3.73 -11.65 -11.16
CA GLU A 56 5.03 -12.10 -11.67
C GLU A 56 6.10 -12.05 -10.58
N GLN A 57 6.21 -10.94 -9.83
CA GLN A 57 7.17 -10.82 -8.73
C GLN A 57 6.86 -11.82 -7.62
N ALA A 58 5.59 -11.95 -7.19
CA ALA A 58 5.17 -12.90 -6.17
C ALA A 58 5.56 -14.34 -6.55
N TYR A 59 5.33 -14.73 -7.81
CA TYR A 59 5.76 -16.03 -8.32
C TYR A 59 7.29 -16.20 -8.32
N LYS A 60 8.03 -15.17 -8.76
CA LYS A 60 9.50 -15.19 -8.80
C LYS A 60 10.13 -15.35 -7.41
N VAL A 61 9.53 -14.78 -6.35
CA VAL A 61 10.02 -14.96 -4.96
C VAL A 61 10.16 -16.44 -4.65
N GLU A 62 9.10 -17.19 -4.88
CA GLU A 62 9.08 -18.61 -4.54
C GLU A 62 9.93 -19.45 -5.50
N ALA A 63 9.87 -19.14 -6.80
CA ALA A 63 10.61 -19.86 -7.83
C ALA A 63 12.12 -19.76 -7.57
N LEU A 64 12.64 -18.55 -7.31
CA LEU A 64 14.06 -18.33 -7.03
C LEU A 64 14.50 -19.07 -5.77
N ALA A 65 13.70 -19.02 -4.71
CA ALA A 65 14.04 -19.68 -3.45
C ALA A 65 14.07 -21.21 -3.59
N ARG A 66 13.05 -21.80 -4.22
CA ARG A 66 13.00 -23.24 -4.48
C ARG A 66 14.11 -23.69 -5.40
N GLU A 67 14.39 -22.95 -6.47
CA GLU A 67 15.48 -23.26 -7.40
C GLU A 67 16.85 -23.19 -6.71
N SER A 68 17.08 -22.16 -5.90
CA SER A 68 18.34 -21.97 -5.16
C SER A 68 18.57 -23.09 -4.13
N TRP A 69 17.52 -23.50 -3.44
CA TRP A 69 17.58 -24.65 -2.55
C TRP A 69 17.82 -25.95 -3.32
N PHE A 70 16.96 -26.25 -4.30
CA PHE A 70 16.93 -27.53 -5.00
C PHE A 70 18.18 -27.79 -5.86
N ASN A 71 18.69 -26.78 -6.56
CA ASN A 71 19.80 -26.94 -7.49
C ASN A 71 21.16 -26.66 -6.86
N GLU A 72 21.20 -25.82 -5.83
CA GLU A 72 22.46 -25.25 -5.34
C GLU A 72 22.64 -25.36 -3.83
N ASN A 73 21.66 -25.92 -3.12
CA ASN A 73 21.69 -26.05 -1.66
C ASN A 73 21.91 -24.70 -0.95
N ILE A 74 21.33 -23.62 -1.50
CA ILE A 74 21.41 -22.26 -0.98
C ILE A 74 20.06 -21.88 -0.38
N ASP A 75 20.05 -21.58 0.92
CA ASP A 75 18.94 -20.89 1.58
C ASP A 75 19.08 -19.37 1.34
N VAL A 76 18.17 -18.80 0.57
CA VAL A 76 18.18 -17.36 0.23
C VAL A 76 17.70 -16.47 1.38
N ARG A 77 17.05 -17.03 2.40
CA ARG A 77 16.62 -16.29 3.61
C ARG A 77 17.72 -16.27 4.67
N PHE A 78 18.53 -17.33 4.70
CA PHE A 78 19.67 -17.47 5.61
C PHE A 78 20.95 -17.85 4.84
N PRO A 79 21.48 -16.94 3.99
CA PRO A 79 22.63 -17.24 3.14
C PRO A 79 23.92 -17.36 3.95
N ASP A 80 24.80 -18.25 3.51
CA ASP A 80 26.21 -18.22 3.91
C ASP A 80 26.87 -16.95 3.36
N LEU A 81 27.28 -16.04 4.26
CA LEU A 81 27.82 -14.73 3.90
C LEU A 81 29.24 -14.81 3.30
N GLU A 82 29.99 -15.87 3.58
CA GLU A 82 31.31 -16.08 2.97
C GLU A 82 31.15 -16.56 1.52
N ASN A 83 30.03 -17.20 1.19
CA ASN A 83 29.71 -17.64 -0.16
C ASN A 83 29.12 -16.51 -1.00
N LYS A 84 29.92 -15.96 -1.93
CA LYS A 84 29.50 -14.92 -2.87
C LYS A 84 28.22 -15.27 -3.64
N LYS A 85 28.05 -16.52 -4.08
CA LYS A 85 26.87 -16.96 -4.83
C LYS A 85 25.61 -16.94 -3.96
N ALA A 86 25.72 -17.39 -2.71
CA ALA A 86 24.63 -17.34 -1.74
C ALA A 86 24.20 -15.90 -1.44
N ARG A 87 25.17 -14.99 -1.23
CA ARG A 87 24.90 -13.56 -1.06
C ARG A 87 24.15 -12.95 -2.24
N THR A 88 24.65 -13.13 -3.47
CA THR A 88 24.00 -12.58 -4.67
C THR A 88 22.58 -13.12 -4.86
N LYS A 89 22.32 -14.39 -4.55
CA LYS A 89 20.98 -14.96 -4.63
C LYS A 89 20.04 -14.42 -3.55
N ALA A 90 20.52 -14.25 -2.32
CA ALA A 90 19.75 -13.62 -1.25
C ALA A 90 19.45 -12.14 -1.57
N GLU A 91 20.39 -11.40 -2.14
CA GLU A 91 20.18 -10.03 -2.61
C GLU A 91 19.08 -9.97 -3.66
N LEU A 92 19.13 -10.82 -4.69
CA LEU A 92 18.09 -10.90 -5.72
C LEU A 92 16.73 -11.27 -5.13
N TYR A 93 16.68 -12.25 -4.22
CA TYR A 93 15.46 -12.65 -3.51
C TYR A 93 14.83 -11.47 -2.76
N ASN A 94 15.64 -10.71 -2.02
CA ASN A 94 15.18 -9.54 -1.29
C ASN A 94 14.71 -8.41 -2.22
N GLN A 95 15.35 -8.22 -3.38
CA GLN A 95 14.91 -7.24 -4.39
C GLN A 95 13.52 -7.58 -4.95
N ILE A 96 13.28 -8.86 -5.28
CA ILE A 96 11.98 -9.32 -5.79
C ILE A 96 10.90 -9.12 -4.72
N ILE A 97 11.17 -9.48 -3.46
CA ILE A 97 10.23 -9.24 -2.35
C ILE A 97 9.93 -7.75 -2.19
N ALA A 98 10.95 -6.90 -2.22
CA ALA A 98 10.77 -5.46 -2.09
C ALA A 98 9.90 -4.90 -3.22
N SER A 99 10.12 -5.37 -4.45
CA SER A 99 9.30 -5.02 -5.61
C SER A 99 7.84 -5.48 -5.44
N ALA A 100 7.61 -6.73 -5.06
CA ALA A 100 6.26 -7.27 -4.82
C ALA A 100 5.52 -6.46 -3.75
N LYS A 101 6.16 -6.18 -2.61
CA LYS A 101 5.58 -5.39 -1.51
C LYS A 101 5.31 -3.94 -1.89
N TYR A 102 6.16 -3.34 -2.71
CA TYR A 102 5.94 -1.99 -3.19
C TYR A 102 4.68 -1.91 -4.07
N ILE A 103 4.55 -2.83 -5.01
CA ILE A 103 3.36 -2.88 -5.88
C ILE A 103 2.11 -3.21 -5.05
N GLU A 104 2.19 -4.16 -4.13
CA GLU A 104 1.07 -4.53 -3.25
C GLU A 104 0.50 -3.31 -2.51
N LYS A 105 1.37 -2.44 -1.98
CA LYS A 105 0.94 -1.20 -1.32
C LYS A 105 0.16 -0.27 -2.26
N ILE A 106 0.58 -0.16 -3.51
CA ILE A 106 -0.13 0.65 -4.52
C ILE A 106 -1.52 0.05 -4.77
N LEU A 107 -1.61 -1.27 -4.95
CA LEU A 107 -2.88 -1.95 -5.21
C LEU A 107 -3.85 -1.87 -4.01
N ILE A 108 -3.34 -2.00 -2.78
CA ILE A 108 -4.14 -1.82 -1.56
C ILE A 108 -4.63 -0.36 -1.45
N TYR A 109 -3.76 0.62 -1.71
CA TYR A 109 -4.15 2.03 -1.69
C TYR A 109 -5.25 2.32 -2.70
N SER A 110 -5.13 1.80 -3.93
CA SER A 110 -6.17 1.92 -4.94
C SER A 110 -7.49 1.25 -4.52
N LYS A 111 -7.42 0.06 -3.91
CA LYS A 111 -8.60 -0.62 -3.36
C LYS A 111 -9.32 0.24 -2.32
N ASN A 112 -8.59 0.81 -1.38
CA ASN A 112 -9.13 1.71 -0.36
C ASN A 112 -9.80 2.95 -0.98
N LEU A 113 -9.21 3.52 -2.05
CA LEU A 113 -9.84 4.63 -2.78
C LEU A 113 -11.14 4.17 -3.47
N LYS A 114 -11.17 2.99 -4.09
CA LYS A 114 -12.42 2.47 -4.68
C LYS A 114 -13.50 2.26 -3.64
N ASP A 115 -13.15 1.80 -2.44
CA ASP A 115 -14.08 1.63 -1.33
C ASP A 115 -14.64 2.99 -0.83
N LEU A 116 -13.89 4.09 -1.02
CA LEU A 116 -14.35 5.47 -0.81
C LEU A 116 -15.14 6.06 -1.99
N GLY A 117 -15.32 5.29 -3.07
CA GLY A 117 -16.10 5.65 -4.24
C GLY A 117 -15.32 6.30 -5.39
N TYR A 118 -13.98 6.31 -5.35
CA TYR A 118 -13.17 6.85 -6.45
C TYR A 118 -13.10 5.84 -7.60
N SER A 119 -13.29 6.33 -8.83
CA SER A 119 -13.13 5.56 -10.06
C SER A 119 -11.66 5.44 -10.49
N ASN A 120 -11.36 4.47 -11.35
CA ASN A 120 -10.02 4.29 -11.93
C ASN A 120 -9.48 5.57 -12.58
N THR A 121 -10.33 6.34 -13.26
CA THR A 121 -9.94 7.60 -13.90
C THR A 121 -9.50 8.64 -12.87
N GLU A 122 -10.18 8.72 -11.74
CA GLU A 122 -9.87 9.67 -10.66
C GLU A 122 -8.61 9.28 -9.90
N ILE A 123 -8.48 7.98 -9.58
CA ILE A 123 -7.29 7.42 -8.93
C ILE A 123 -6.05 7.73 -9.76
N LYS A 124 -6.12 7.52 -11.09
CA LYS A 124 -5.03 7.86 -12.01
C LYS A 124 -4.64 9.34 -11.97
N ILE A 125 -5.60 10.25 -11.83
CA ILE A 125 -5.34 11.70 -11.72
C ILE A 125 -4.69 12.01 -10.38
N ILE A 126 -5.26 11.51 -9.28
CA ILE A 126 -4.75 11.67 -7.91
C ILE A 126 -3.28 11.24 -7.82
N GLU A 127 -2.94 10.07 -8.36
CA GLU A 127 -1.57 9.55 -8.32
C GLU A 127 -0.61 10.34 -9.22
N ARG A 128 -1.05 10.71 -10.43
CA ARG A 128 -0.22 11.49 -11.37
C ARG A 128 0.11 12.88 -10.81
N GLU A 129 -0.86 13.52 -10.18
CA GLU A 129 -0.73 14.90 -9.70
C GLU A 129 -0.28 14.97 -8.24
N GLY A 130 -0.24 13.84 -7.53
CA GLY A 130 0.13 13.78 -6.11
C GLY A 130 -0.88 14.51 -5.20
N ILE A 131 -2.15 14.59 -5.61
CA ILE A 131 -3.19 15.34 -4.89
C ILE A 131 -3.78 14.49 -3.79
N ASN A 132 -4.04 15.08 -2.62
CA ASN A 132 -4.79 14.41 -1.56
C ASN A 132 -6.20 14.00 -2.06
N PRO A 133 -6.65 12.74 -1.90
CA PRO A 133 -7.95 12.30 -2.39
C PRO A 133 -9.13 13.13 -1.91
N LYS A 134 -9.13 13.57 -0.63
CA LYS A 134 -10.17 14.45 -0.08
C LYS A 134 -10.18 15.76 -0.84
N LYS A 135 -9.01 16.38 -1.03
CA LYS A 135 -8.83 17.63 -1.78
C LYS A 135 -9.34 17.50 -3.21
N PHE A 136 -8.97 16.43 -3.91
CA PHE A 136 -9.47 16.14 -5.26
C PHE A 136 -11.01 16.08 -5.29
N LYS A 137 -11.62 15.37 -4.33
CA LYS A 137 -13.08 15.25 -4.23
C LYS A 137 -13.76 16.60 -4.03
N TYR A 138 -13.24 17.44 -3.13
CA TYR A 138 -13.77 18.79 -2.91
C TYR A 138 -13.63 19.68 -4.14
N GLN A 139 -12.45 19.70 -4.76
CA GLN A 139 -12.19 20.47 -5.98
C GLN A 139 -13.13 20.07 -7.12
N LYS A 140 -13.38 18.77 -7.29
CA LYS A 140 -14.19 18.25 -8.38
C LYS A 140 -15.70 18.46 -8.19
N TYR A 141 -16.20 18.33 -6.95
CA TYR A 141 -17.65 18.20 -6.72
C TYR A 141 -18.28 19.32 -5.92
N TYR A 142 -17.52 20.04 -5.09
CA TYR A 142 -18.09 20.95 -4.09
C TYR A 142 -17.56 22.38 -4.20
N LEU A 143 -16.31 22.57 -4.62
CA LEU A 143 -15.61 23.85 -4.54
C LEU A 143 -16.34 25.00 -5.23
N GLU A 144 -16.92 24.77 -6.41
CA GLU A 144 -17.67 25.79 -7.15
C GLU A 144 -18.86 26.34 -6.35
N LYS A 145 -19.52 25.52 -5.54
CA LYS A 145 -20.65 25.95 -4.71
C LYS A 145 -20.22 26.58 -3.39
N MET A 146 -18.99 26.30 -2.94
CA MET A 146 -18.46 26.78 -1.66
C MET A 146 -17.80 28.15 -1.80
N ILE A 147 -17.12 28.40 -2.93
CA ILE A 147 -16.32 29.60 -3.12
C ILE A 147 -17.19 30.86 -3.05
N GLY A 148 -16.73 31.83 -2.26
CA GLY A 148 -17.43 33.10 -2.07
C GLY A 148 -18.61 33.04 -1.09
N SER A 149 -18.87 31.88 -0.45
CA SER A 149 -19.90 31.78 0.59
C SER A 149 -19.66 32.80 1.69
N LYS A 150 -20.71 33.53 2.07
CA LYS A 150 -20.66 34.60 3.06
C LYS A 150 -21.97 34.70 3.84
N LYS A 151 -21.97 35.55 4.87
CA LYS A 151 -23.14 35.77 5.73
C LYS A 151 -24.41 36.09 4.92
N GLY A 152 -25.46 35.33 5.19
CA GLY A 152 -26.76 35.42 4.52
C GLY A 152 -27.00 34.37 3.44
N ASP A 153 -25.95 33.70 2.96
CA ASP A 153 -26.09 32.67 1.93
C ASP A 153 -26.77 31.40 2.46
N VAL A 154 -27.58 30.76 1.61
CA VAL A 154 -28.29 29.50 1.92
C VAL A 154 -28.18 28.54 0.74
N HIS A 155 -27.28 27.56 0.83
CA HIS A 155 -27.09 26.52 -0.19
C HIS A 155 -26.23 25.36 0.32
N SER A 156 -26.14 24.28 -0.47
CA SER A 156 -25.34 23.09 -0.16
C SER A 156 -23.84 23.37 0.00
N GLY A 157 -23.30 24.39 -0.66
CA GLY A 157 -21.90 24.80 -0.46
C GLY A 157 -21.62 25.32 0.95
N VAL A 158 -22.54 26.07 1.54
CA VAL A 158 -22.43 26.51 2.94
C VAL A 158 -22.41 25.31 3.88
N TRP A 159 -23.23 24.29 3.60
CA TRP A 159 -23.27 23.06 4.39
C TRP A 159 -21.91 22.37 4.42
N GLU A 160 -21.22 22.28 3.27
CA GLU A 160 -19.87 21.71 3.18
C GLU A 160 -18.83 22.57 3.93
N VAL A 161 -18.91 23.90 3.85
CA VAL A 161 -18.05 24.81 4.61
C VAL A 161 -18.24 24.59 6.13
N GLN A 162 -19.49 24.52 6.59
CA GLN A 162 -19.82 24.28 8.00
C GLN A 162 -19.29 22.93 8.48
N LYS A 163 -19.42 21.88 7.65
CA LYS A 163 -18.89 20.55 7.96
C LYS A 163 -17.37 20.60 8.14
N LEU A 164 -16.65 21.21 7.22
CA LEU A 164 -15.19 21.33 7.31
C LEU A 164 -14.75 22.17 8.51
N LEU A 165 -15.46 23.26 8.83
CA LEU A 165 -15.20 24.01 10.07
C LEU A 165 -15.37 23.12 11.31
N ASN A 166 -16.44 22.34 11.39
CA ASN A 166 -16.62 21.43 12.52
C ASN A 166 -15.51 20.36 12.59
N GLU A 167 -14.99 19.87 11.45
CA GLU A 167 -13.79 19.01 11.41
C GLU A 167 -12.53 19.70 11.94
N LYS A 168 -12.42 21.03 11.81
CA LYS A 168 -11.34 21.84 12.39
C LYS A 168 -11.59 22.22 13.86
N GLY A 169 -12.62 21.66 14.50
CA GLY A 169 -12.91 21.84 15.92
C GLY A 169 -13.86 22.98 16.27
N TYR A 170 -14.49 23.61 15.27
CA TYR A 170 -15.60 24.53 15.53
C TYR A 170 -16.85 23.76 15.96
N GLN A 171 -17.79 24.46 16.61
CA GLN A 171 -19.07 23.89 17.06
C GLN A 171 -20.20 24.75 16.54
N ILE A 172 -20.47 24.64 15.24
CA ILE A 172 -21.54 25.38 14.56
C ILE A 172 -22.59 24.42 13.96
N PRO A 173 -23.85 24.86 13.80
CA PRO A 173 -24.83 24.08 13.06
C PRO A 173 -24.36 23.78 11.63
N THR A 174 -24.68 22.59 11.12
CA THR A 174 -24.45 22.18 9.72
C THR A 174 -25.80 22.13 9.00
N ASP A 175 -26.39 23.30 8.82
CA ASP A 175 -27.75 23.51 8.31
C ASP A 175 -27.79 24.11 6.88
N GLY A 176 -26.63 24.44 6.32
CA GLY A 176 -26.53 25.12 5.02
C GLY A 176 -26.89 26.60 5.04
N ILE A 177 -27.01 27.20 6.23
CA ILE A 177 -27.35 28.62 6.42
C ILE A 177 -26.12 29.36 6.98
N PHE A 178 -25.60 30.32 6.23
CA PHE A 178 -24.42 31.08 6.63
C PHE A 178 -24.82 32.20 7.60
N ASN A 179 -25.16 31.81 8.83
CA ASN A 179 -25.58 32.73 9.89
C ASN A 179 -24.39 33.37 10.62
N ILE A 180 -24.67 34.12 11.69
CA ILE A 180 -23.64 34.80 12.49
C ILE A 180 -22.61 33.84 13.13
N ARG A 181 -23.01 32.61 13.45
CA ARG A 181 -22.08 31.60 14.01
C ARG A 181 -21.11 31.11 12.94
N THR A 182 -21.58 30.86 11.72
CA THR A 182 -20.73 30.49 10.57
C THR A 182 -19.77 31.63 10.20
N ASP A 183 -20.25 32.88 10.13
CA ASP A 183 -19.40 34.06 9.88
C ASP A 183 -18.32 34.25 10.94
N SER A 184 -18.67 34.11 12.22
CA SER A 184 -17.70 34.20 13.32
C SER A 184 -16.65 33.08 13.23
N ALA A 185 -17.06 31.86 12.90
CA ALA A 185 -16.15 30.71 12.75
C ALA A 185 -15.20 30.88 11.56
N ILE A 186 -15.67 31.39 10.41
CA ILE A 186 -14.80 31.68 9.26
C ILE A 186 -13.79 32.76 9.61
N ARG A 187 -14.21 33.85 10.26
CA ARG A 187 -13.27 34.93 10.66
C ARG A 187 -12.22 34.42 11.63
N ASP A 188 -12.61 33.64 12.63
CA ASP A 188 -11.66 33.03 13.57
C ASP A 188 -10.69 32.07 12.85
N PHE A 189 -11.19 31.26 11.91
CA PHE A 189 -10.36 30.39 11.10
C PHE A 189 -9.36 31.18 10.24
N GLN A 190 -9.80 32.27 9.62
CA GLN A 190 -8.94 33.18 8.87
C GLN A 190 -7.84 33.76 9.75
N VAL A 191 -8.18 34.30 10.93
CA VAL A 191 -7.20 34.84 11.89
C VAL A 191 -6.19 33.77 12.31
N LYS A 192 -6.65 32.57 12.69
CA LYS A 192 -5.77 31.46 13.10
C LYS A 192 -4.79 31.02 12.01
N ASN A 193 -5.14 31.22 10.74
CA ASN A 193 -4.30 30.90 9.59
C ASN A 193 -3.60 32.14 8.98
N ASN A 194 -3.56 33.26 9.71
CA ASN A 194 -2.93 34.52 9.26
C ASN A 194 -3.50 35.09 7.94
N LEU A 195 -4.79 34.87 7.69
CA LEU A 195 -5.53 35.45 6.56
C LEU A 195 -6.29 36.71 7.00
N PHE A 196 -6.64 37.57 6.03
CA PHE A 196 -7.51 38.71 6.31
C PHE A 196 -8.90 38.20 6.73
N PRO A 197 -9.47 38.64 7.87
CA PRO A 197 -10.71 38.11 8.40
C PRO A 197 -11.93 38.69 7.67
N SER A 198 -12.07 38.41 6.37
CA SER A 198 -13.17 38.88 5.52
C SER A 198 -14.54 38.31 5.92
N GLY A 199 -14.56 37.11 6.50
CA GLY A 199 -15.79 36.34 6.74
C GLY A 199 -16.33 35.65 5.48
N ILE A 200 -15.54 35.61 4.40
CA ILE A 200 -15.90 35.02 3.11
C ILE A 200 -15.04 33.76 2.89
N ALA A 201 -15.67 32.68 2.44
CA ALA A 201 -15.00 31.43 2.09
C ALA A 201 -14.33 31.54 0.69
N GLU A 202 -13.26 32.33 0.61
CA GLU A 202 -12.45 32.50 -0.62
C GLU A 202 -11.60 31.26 -0.93
N LYS A 203 -10.99 31.22 -2.12
CA LYS A 203 -10.27 30.03 -2.61
C LYS A 203 -9.13 29.62 -1.68
N ASP A 204 -8.36 30.58 -1.17
CA ASP A 204 -7.25 30.38 -0.24
C ASP A 204 -7.74 29.86 1.12
N VAL A 205 -8.84 30.42 1.65
CA VAL A 205 -9.51 29.93 2.85
C VAL A 205 -9.94 28.47 2.67
N LEU A 206 -10.60 28.17 1.55
CA LEU A 206 -11.10 26.84 1.25
C LEU A 206 -9.97 25.82 1.04
N ASP A 207 -8.87 26.21 0.42
CA ASP A 207 -7.72 25.32 0.23
C ASP A 207 -7.17 24.82 1.57
N ILE A 208 -6.99 25.73 2.53
CA ILE A 208 -6.50 25.41 3.88
C ILE A 208 -7.58 24.66 4.70
N LEU A 209 -8.85 24.95 4.46
CA LEU A 209 -9.96 24.32 5.15
C LEU A 209 -10.15 22.85 4.73
N ILE A 210 -9.88 22.54 3.46
CA ILE A 210 -10.00 21.19 2.88
C ILE A 210 -8.81 20.29 3.24
N ASP A 211 -7.60 20.86 3.31
CA ASP A 211 -6.34 20.15 3.66
C ASP A 211 -6.38 19.52 5.06
#